data_AF-A0A7V9SIE6-F1
#
_entry.id   AF-A0A7V9SIE6-F1
#
_cell.length_a   1.000
_cell.length_b   1.000
_cell.length_c   1.000
_cell.angle_alpha   90.00
_cell.angle_beta   90.00
_cell.angle_gamma   90.00
#
_symmetry.space_group_name_H-M   'P 1'
#
loop_
_entity.id
_entity.type
_entity.pdbx_description
1 polymer ?
#
loop_
_entity_poly.entity_id
_entity_poly.type
_entity_poly.pdbx_seq_one_letter_code
_entity_poly.pdbx_strand_id
1 'polypeptide(L)'
;MNGSLCLPAVAVVLSCAAVAAQAPASGTQSLRTVYVTVTDRNGLPVEDLAADDFEIKEGGKTVDVVQAGITEDPLQIALIVDD
;
A
#
# COMPACT_ATOMS: atom_id res chain seq x y z
N MET A 1 -3.23 59.29 -52.66
CA MET A 1 -3.91 59.03 -51.38
C MET A 1 -4.08 57.53 -51.25
N ASN A 2 -3.02 56.81 -50.88
CA ASN A 2 -3.07 55.35 -50.75
C ASN A 2 -2.16 54.99 -49.58
N GLY A 3 -2.75 54.79 -48.40
CA GLY A 3 -2.05 54.38 -47.19
C GLY A 3 -2.00 52.86 -47.06
N SER A 4 -1.03 52.36 -46.31
CA SER A 4 -1.18 51.13 -45.50
C SER A 4 -0.08 51.05 -44.44
N LEU A 5 -0.57 50.95 -43.19
CA LEU A 5 0.10 50.78 -41.90
C LEU A 5 1.00 49.53 -41.89
N CYS A 6 2.19 49.56 -41.29
CA CYS A 6 2.48 49.35 -39.86
C CYS A 6 1.97 48.00 -39.33
N LEU A 7 2.87 47.07 -39.03
CA LEU A 7 2.85 46.23 -37.82
C LEU A 7 4.20 45.47 -37.68
N PRO A 8 5.02 45.71 -36.65
CA PRO A 8 6.17 44.85 -36.36
C PRO A 8 5.68 43.54 -35.73
N ALA A 9 6.13 42.41 -36.29
CA ALA A 9 5.81 41.07 -35.79
C ALA A 9 6.33 40.89 -34.36
N VAL A 10 5.40 40.80 -33.40
CA VAL A 10 5.67 40.47 -32.00
C VAL A 10 6.10 39.00 -31.95
N ALA A 11 7.36 38.75 -31.60
CA ALA A 11 7.88 37.41 -31.35
C ALA A 11 7.24 36.84 -30.08
N VAL A 12 6.36 35.85 -30.25
CA VAL A 12 5.79 35.06 -29.15
C VAL A 12 6.90 34.12 -28.65
N VAL A 13 7.51 34.48 -27.51
CA VAL A 13 8.46 33.62 -26.80
C VAL A 13 7.68 32.46 -26.18
N LEU A 14 7.81 31.29 -26.79
CA LEU A 14 7.24 30.02 -26.36
C LEU A 14 7.96 29.56 -25.08
N SER A 15 7.34 29.75 -23.92
CA SER A 15 7.86 29.27 -22.65
C SER A 15 7.66 27.75 -22.55
N CYS A 16 8.75 27.00 -22.74
CA CYS A 16 8.82 25.57 -22.46
C CYS A 16 8.65 25.33 -20.96
N ALA A 17 7.42 25.02 -20.53
CA ALA A 17 7.16 24.52 -19.19
C ALA A 17 7.79 23.14 -19.04
N ALA A 18 8.86 23.03 -18.24
CA ALA A 18 9.45 21.77 -17.85
C ALA A 18 8.46 20.98 -17.00
N VAL A 19 7.83 19.97 -17.61
CA VAL A 19 7.08 18.94 -16.87
C VAL A 19 8.13 18.08 -16.15
N ALA A 20 8.33 18.33 -14.86
CA ALA A 20 9.07 17.43 -14.00
C ALA A 20 8.31 16.09 -13.96
N ALA A 21 8.90 15.07 -14.58
CA ALA A 21 8.39 13.70 -14.52
C ALA A 21 8.45 13.23 -13.06
N GLN A 22 7.29 13.20 -12.40
CA GLN A 22 7.16 12.57 -11.09
C GLN A 22 7.31 11.06 -11.31
N ALA A 23 8.47 10.51 -10.96
CA ALA A 23 8.67 9.07 -10.98
C ALA A 23 7.66 8.42 -10.02
N PRO A 24 6.96 7.33 -10.41
CA PRO A 24 6.05 6.64 -9.52
C PRO A 24 6.86 6.13 -8.32
N ALA A 25 6.44 6.52 -7.12
CA ALA A 25 6.95 5.92 -5.89
C ALA A 25 6.64 4.42 -5.96
N SER A 26 7.67 3.61 -6.15
CA SER A 26 7.54 2.16 -6.03
C SER A 26 7.27 1.87 -4.57
N GLY A 27 5.99 1.79 -4.19
CA GLY A 27 5.59 1.41 -2.85
C GLY A 27 6.08 -0.01 -2.61
N THR A 28 7.09 -0.19 -1.76
CA THR A 28 7.49 -1.51 -1.28
C THR A 28 6.26 -2.15 -0.66
N GLN A 29 5.78 -3.23 -1.26
CA GLN A 29 4.65 -4.00 -0.74
C GLN A 29 5.10 -4.59 0.61
N SER A 30 4.64 -3.97 1.70
CA SER A 30 5.07 -4.36 3.04
C SER A 30 4.29 -5.58 3.48
N LEU A 31 4.99 -6.70 3.64
CA LEU A 31 4.42 -7.90 4.23
C LEU A 31 4.24 -7.69 5.74
N ARG A 32 3.05 -8.04 6.23
CA ARG A 32 2.70 -7.99 7.65
C ARG A 32 2.35 -9.40 8.10
N THR A 33 2.84 -9.77 9.28
CA THR A 33 2.51 -11.02 9.93
C THR A 33 1.49 -10.76 11.03
N VAL A 34 0.39 -11.52 11.03
CA VAL A 34 -0.61 -11.53 12.09
C VAL A 34 -0.55 -12.89 12.78
N TYR A 35 -0.39 -12.88 14.10
CA TYR A 35 -0.42 -14.11 14.90
C TYR A 35 -1.83 -14.35 15.44
N VAL A 36 -2.32 -15.57 15.28
CA VAL A 36 -3.64 -15.99 15.76
C VAL A 36 -3.52 -17.32 16.50
N THR A 37 -4.38 -17.52 17.50
CA THR A 37 -4.55 -18.82 18.17
C THR A 37 -5.86 -19.42 17.73
N VAL A 38 -5.84 -20.60 17.11
CA VAL A 38 -7.04 -21.33 16.69
C VAL A 38 -7.08 -22.67 17.39
N THR A 39 -8.20 -22.95 18.06
CA THR A 39 -8.40 -24.18 18.84
C THR A 39 -9.71 -24.87 18.48
N ASP A 40 -9.75 -26.19 18.63
CA ASP A 40 -10.98 -26.97 18.54
C ASP A 40 -11.88 -26.79 19.78
N ARG A 41 -12.98 -27.53 19.81
CA ARG A 41 -13.95 -27.49 20.94
C ARG A 41 -13.37 -27.97 22.29
N ASN A 42 -12.26 -28.70 22.26
CA ASN A 42 -11.58 -29.24 23.44
C ASN A 42 -10.40 -28.34 23.85
N GLY A 43 -10.12 -27.26 23.12
CA GLY A 43 -9.00 -26.37 23.35
C GLY A 43 -7.68 -26.85 22.75
N LEU A 44 -7.70 -27.88 21.89
CA LEU A 44 -6.50 -28.37 21.20
C LEU A 44 -6.20 -27.49 19.97
N PRO A 45 -4.92 -27.27 19.62
CA PRO A 45 -4.56 -26.54 18.40
C PRO A 45 -5.14 -27.19 17.14
N VAL A 46 -5.61 -26.36 16.21
CA VAL A 46 -5.91 -26.80 14.84
C VAL A 46 -4.63 -26.65 14.01
N GLU A 47 -4.06 -27.76 13.53
CA GLU A 47 -2.71 -27.80 12.95
C GLU A 47 -2.66 -27.74 11.42
N ASP A 48 -3.80 -27.90 10.75
CA ASP A 48 -3.91 -28.08 9.30
C ASP A 48 -4.48 -26.86 8.55
N LEU A 49 -4.47 -25.68 9.17
CA LEU A 49 -4.93 -24.44 8.54
C LEU A 49 -3.93 -23.93 7.49
N ALA A 50 -4.46 -23.52 6.33
CA ALA A 50 -3.73 -22.94 5.22
C ALA A 50 -4.21 -21.51 4.92
N ALA A 51 -3.55 -20.82 3.99
CA ALA A 51 -3.85 -19.42 3.66
C ALA A 51 -5.32 -19.19 3.25
N ASP A 52 -5.91 -20.13 2.52
CA ASP A 52 -7.29 -20.05 2.03
C ASP A 52 -8.35 -20.16 3.15
N ASP A 53 -7.95 -20.58 4.36
CA ASP A 53 -8.83 -20.64 5.53
C ASP A 53 -8.97 -19.29 6.24
N PHE A 54 -8.22 -18.25 5.81
CA PHE A 54 -8.21 -16.93 6.42
C PHE A 54 -8.67 -15.84 5.45
N GLU A 55 -9.55 -14.95 5.92
CA GLU A 55 -9.85 -13.68 5.26
C GLU A 55 -9.39 -12.53 6.16
N ILE A 56 -8.48 -11.69 5.66
CA ILE A 56 -8.04 -10.47 6.37
C ILE A 56 -8.68 -9.25 5.71
N LYS A 57 -9.16 -8.32 6.52
CA LYS A 57 -9.66 -7.02 6.04
C LYS A 57 -8.90 -5.87 6.68
N GLU A 58 -8.37 -4.98 5.85
CA GLU A 58 -7.77 -3.71 6.29
C GLU A 58 -8.61 -2.55 5.76
N GLY A 59 -9.10 -1.67 6.64
CA GLY A 59 -9.96 -0.56 6.24
C GLY A 59 -11.24 -1.00 5.51
N GLY A 60 -11.76 -2.19 5.84
CA GLY A 60 -12.94 -2.78 5.20
C GLY A 60 -12.70 -3.44 3.84
N LYS A 61 -11.46 -3.47 3.35
CA LYS A 61 -11.09 -4.13 2.09
C LYS A 61 -10.39 -5.45 2.38
N THR A 62 -10.74 -6.50 1.64
CA THR A 62 -10.03 -7.78 1.72
C THR A 62 -8.58 -7.62 1.28
N VAL A 63 -7.68 -8.24 2.02
CA VAL A 63 -6.24 -8.31 1.77
C VAL A 63 -5.87 -9.75 1.47
N ASP A 64 -4.99 -9.95 0.50
CA ASP A 64 -4.51 -11.28 0.13
C ASP A 64 -3.63 -11.87 1.24
N VAL A 65 -4.02 -13.06 1.72
CA VAL A 65 -3.21 -13.86 2.64
C VAL A 65 -2.27 -14.72 1.80
N VAL A 66 -0.99 -14.37 1.79
CA VAL A 66 0.01 -15.06 0.94
C VAL A 66 0.61 -16.31 1.58
N GLN A 67 0.51 -16.44 2.91
CA GLN A 67 1.03 -17.57 3.68
C GLN A 67 0.30 -17.66 5.02
N ALA A 68 0.03 -18.89 5.47
CA ALA A 68 -0.36 -19.20 6.84
C ALA A 68 0.33 -20.49 7.29
N GLY A 69 0.61 -20.60 8.59
CA GLY A 69 1.24 -21.77 9.18
C GLY A 69 1.54 -21.58 10.66
N ILE A 70 1.95 -22.66 11.32
CA ILE A 70 2.38 -22.63 12.72
C ILE A 70 3.69 -21.85 12.82
N THR A 71 3.75 -20.88 13.74
CA THR A 71 4.96 -20.10 13.98
C THR A 71 5.97 -20.90 14.80
N GLU A 72 7.21 -20.96 14.33
CA GLU A 72 8.35 -21.49 15.09
C GLU A 72 9.15 -20.37 15.76
N ASP A 73 8.88 -19.12 15.38
CA ASP A 73 9.58 -17.95 15.86
C ASP A 73 9.19 -17.62 17.31
N PRO A 74 10.16 -17.26 18.19
CA PRO A 74 9.87 -16.80 19.54
C PRO A 74 9.07 -15.49 19.52
N LEU A 75 7.86 -15.52 20.07
CA LEU A 75 7.02 -14.33 20.20
C LEU A 75 7.43 -13.52 21.44
N GLN A 76 7.64 -12.21 21.26
CA GLN A 76 7.85 -11.27 22.35
C GLN A 76 6.69 -10.29 22.41
N ILE A 77 5.99 -10.27 23.54
CA ILE A 77 4.84 -9.38 23.78
C ILE A 77 5.14 -8.53 25.00
N ALA A 78 5.15 -7.21 24.82
CA ALA A 78 5.17 -6.25 25.93
C ALA A 78 3.74 -5.77 26.18
N LEU A 79 3.25 -5.93 27.41
CA LEU A 79 1.93 -5.46 27.83
C LEU A 79 2.10 -4.39 28.90
N ILE A 80 1.49 -3.22 28.68
CA ILE A 80 1.41 -2.13 29.65
C ILE A 80 -0.06 -2.02 30.06
N VAL A 81 -0.30 -1.91 31.36
CA VAL A 81 -1.64 -1.75 31.96
C VAL A 81 -1.60 -0.49 32.81
N ASP A 82 -2.61 0.36 32.64
CA ASP A 82 -2.83 1.60 33.41
C ASP A 82 -4.27 1.58 33.95
N ASP A 83 -4.55 2.28 35.05
CA ASP A 83 -5.82 2.22 35.79
C ASP A 83 -6.94 3.15 35.30
#